data_AF-A0A1V6C947-F1
#
_entry.id   AF-A0A1V6C947-F1
#
_cell.length_a   1.000
_cell.length_b   1.000
_cell.length_c   1.000
_cell.angle_alpha   90.00
_cell.angle_beta   90.00
_cell.angle_gamma   90.00
#
_symmetry.space_group_name_H-M   'P 1'
#
loop_
_entity.id
_entity.type
_entity.pdbx_description
1 polymer ?
#
loop_
_entity_poly.entity_id
_entity_poly.type
_entity_poly.pdbx_seq_one_letter_code
_entity_poly.pdbx_strand_id
1 'polypeptide(L)'
;MNTYKKGFSILELVVAMFLLTVAVGTGILIIAGNLNIIQKSNEILLAAAVAQYYAESLDLIDFPPVYFDRQTDYPKKISETEPLTTSYQVKSPDPNFKVYSGCVWYSANGNDDLTNNDTDRVALRKIRIEVRRAKDNYVLIKQPIFITRNGIY
;
A
#
# COMPACT_ATOMS: atom_id res chain seq x y z
N MET A 1 34.89 65.20 14.42
CA MET A 1 34.00 64.30 15.20
C MET A 1 34.30 62.88 14.73
N ASN A 2 35.27 62.21 15.36
CA ASN A 2 35.71 60.88 14.93
C ASN A 2 34.78 59.82 15.53
N THR A 3 33.88 59.30 14.71
CA THR A 3 33.11 58.10 15.00
C THR A 3 34.05 56.89 15.03
N TYR A 4 34.43 56.44 16.21
CA TYR A 4 35.06 55.13 16.38
C TYR A 4 34.07 54.06 15.91
N LYS A 5 34.39 53.37 14.80
CA LYS A 5 33.67 52.15 14.42
C LYS A 5 33.97 51.11 15.50
N LYS A 6 32.99 50.77 16.34
CA LYS A 6 33.09 49.63 17.26
C LYS A 6 33.26 48.35 16.41
N GLY A 7 34.44 47.74 16.49
CA GLY A 7 34.70 46.43 15.91
C GLY A 7 33.94 45.33 16.66
N PHE A 8 33.77 44.18 16.01
CA PHE A 8 33.08 43.02 16.58
C PHE A 8 33.83 42.49 17.82
N SER A 9 33.14 42.35 18.94
CA SER A 9 33.69 41.74 20.14
C SER A 9 33.82 40.22 19.96
N ILE A 10 34.83 39.61 20.61
CA ILE A 10 34.99 38.14 20.65
C ILE A 10 33.71 37.49 21.22
N LEU A 11 33.08 38.11 22.22
CA LEU A 11 31.84 37.60 22.80
C LEU A 11 30.68 37.62 21.79
N GLU A 12 30.55 38.70 21.02
CA GLU A 12 29.54 38.82 19.97
C GLU A 12 29.78 37.79 18.86
N LEU A 13 31.04 37.50 18.53
CA LEU A 13 31.42 36.45 17.57
C LEU A 13 30.96 35.07 18.03
N VAL A 14 31.25 34.72 19.28
CA VAL A 14 30.88 33.41 19.85
C VAL A 14 29.36 33.26 19.90
N VAL A 15 28.64 34.29 20.34
CA VAL A 15 27.17 34.28 20.38
C VAL A 15 26.59 34.17 18.96
N ALA A 16 27.13 34.91 17.99
CA ALA A 16 26.69 34.85 16.60
C ALA A 16 26.91 33.46 15.98
N MET A 17 28.07 32.84 16.22
CA MET A 17 28.35 31.48 15.75
C MET A 17 27.42 30.45 16.39
N PHE A 18 27.18 30.56 17.70
CA PHE A 18 26.26 29.67 18.40
C PHE A 18 24.83 29.78 17.85
N LEU A 19 24.31 31.00 17.68
CA LEU A 19 22.99 31.23 17.12
C LEU A 19 22.89 30.74 15.67
N LEU A 20 23.94 30.93 14.87
CA LEU A 20 24.01 30.40 13.50
C LEU A 20 23.93 28.87 13.50
N THR A 21 24.70 28.20 14.36
CA THR A 21 24.69 26.73 14.46
C THR A 21 23.30 26.22 14.87
N VAL A 22 22.66 26.86 15.86
CA VAL A 22 21.31 26.50 16.28
C VAL A 22 20.34 26.68 15.13
N ALA A 23 20.32 27.85 14.48
CA ALA A 23 19.39 28.16 13.40
C ALA A 23 19.57 27.26 12.17
N VAL A 24 20.81 27.00 11.75
CA VAL A 24 21.11 26.09 10.64
C VAL A 24 20.76 24.65 11.02
N GLY A 25 21.09 24.23 12.24
CA GLY A 25 20.78 22.89 12.74
C GLY A 25 19.28 22.59 12.78
N THR A 26 18.47 23.47 13.36
CA THR A 26 17.01 23.31 13.33
C THR A 26 16.44 23.42 11.92
N GLY A 27 16.95 24.34 11.08
CA GLY A 27 16.54 24.45 9.69
C GLY A 27 16.73 23.14 8.91
N ILE A 28 17.88 22.50 9.04
CA ILE A 28 18.18 21.21 8.39
C ILE A 28 17.27 20.11 8.92
N LEU A 29 17.02 20.05 10.24
CA LEU A 29 16.15 19.04 10.85
C LEU A 29 14.71 19.14 10.32
N ILE A 30 14.17 20.35 10.18
CA ILE A 30 12.82 20.58 9.64
C ILE A 30 12.75 20.09 8.19
N ILE A 31 13.74 20.43 7.37
CA ILE A 31 13.79 20.01 5.96
C ILE A 31 13.89 18.48 5.86
N ALA A 32 14.76 17.85 6.65
CA ALA A 32 14.92 16.40 6.68
C ALA A 32 13.62 15.68 7.11
N GLY A 33 12.94 16.21 8.13
CA GLY A 33 11.63 15.72 8.57
C GLY A 33 10.59 15.77 7.46
N ASN A 34 10.49 16.91 6.78
CA ASN A 34 9.52 17.11 5.70
C ASN A 34 9.81 16.19 4.51
N LEU A 35 11.07 16.05 4.09
CA LEU A 35 11.44 15.16 2.98
C LEU A 35 11.07 13.69 3.26
N ASN A 36 11.29 13.21 4.49
CA ASN A 36 10.92 11.86 4.88
C ASN A 36 9.40 11.63 4.83
N ILE A 37 8.62 12.61 5.29
CA ILE A 37 7.15 12.54 5.23
C ILE A 37 6.68 12.50 3.77
N ILE A 38 7.23 13.34 2.91
CA ILE A 38 6.88 13.38 1.47
C ILE A 38 7.22 12.04 0.81
N GLN A 39 8.40 11.47 1.07
CA GLN A 39 8.79 10.18 0.51
C GLN A 39 7.82 9.06 0.92
N LYS A 40 7.47 8.98 2.20
CA LYS A 40 6.49 7.99 2.70
C LYS A 40 5.11 8.22 2.11
N SER A 41 4.67 9.47 2.00
CA SER A 41 3.38 9.83 1.41
C SER A 41 3.30 9.41 -0.06
N ASN A 42 4.36 9.65 -0.83
CA ASN A 42 4.42 9.26 -2.24
C ASN A 42 4.39 7.74 -2.39
N GLU A 43 5.11 7.01 -1.54
CA GLU A 43 5.10 5.55 -1.56
C GLU A 43 3.70 4.96 -1.29
N ILE A 44 2.99 5.49 -0.28
CA ILE A 44 1.63 5.06 0.04
C ILE A 44 0.67 5.40 -1.10
N LEU A 45 0.80 6.59 -1.70
CA LEU A 45 -0.03 7.00 -2.84
C LEU A 45 0.16 6.08 -4.04
N LEU A 46 1.41 5.73 -4.36
CA LEU A 46 1.71 4.77 -5.44
C LEU A 46 1.19 3.37 -5.11
N ALA A 47 1.37 2.89 -3.87
CA ALA A 47 0.81 1.62 -3.44
C ALA A 47 -0.73 1.58 -3.54
N ALA A 48 -1.40 2.70 -3.26
CA ALA A 48 -2.85 2.85 -3.40
C ALA A 48 -3.28 2.82 -4.86
N ALA A 49 -2.55 3.51 -5.75
CA ALA A 49 -2.81 3.44 -7.19
C ALA A 49 -2.63 2.02 -7.72
N VAL A 50 -1.61 1.28 -7.26
CA VAL A 50 -1.42 -0.14 -7.60
C VAL A 50 -2.60 -0.97 -7.10
N ALA A 51 -3.02 -0.82 -5.85
CA ALA A 51 -4.17 -1.55 -5.30
C ALA A 51 -5.46 -1.27 -6.10
N GLN A 52 -5.69 0.00 -6.44
CA GLN A 52 -6.83 0.44 -7.24
C GLN A 52 -6.81 -0.14 -8.66
N TYR A 53 -5.64 -0.18 -9.31
CA TYR A 53 -5.49 -0.81 -10.63
C TYR A 53 -5.95 -2.27 -10.61
N TYR A 54 -5.59 -3.02 -9.55
CA TYR A 54 -6.08 -4.39 -9.42
C TYR A 54 -7.57 -4.45 -9.08
N ALA A 55 -8.10 -3.51 -8.29
CA ALA A 55 -9.53 -3.43 -8.02
C ALA A 55 -10.34 -3.27 -9.33
N GLU A 56 -9.92 -2.36 -10.20
CA GLU A 56 -10.54 -2.12 -11.50
C GLU A 56 -10.38 -3.32 -12.45
N SER A 57 -9.22 -4.01 -12.41
CA SER A 57 -9.04 -5.22 -13.20
C SER A 57 -10.03 -6.34 -12.84
N LEU A 58 -10.53 -6.34 -11.60
CA LEU A 58 -11.51 -7.31 -11.11
C LEU A 58 -12.95 -6.91 -11.45
N ASP A 59 -13.22 -5.61 -11.65
CA ASP A 59 -14.52 -5.09 -12.11
C ASP A 59 -14.87 -5.53 -13.54
N LEU A 60 -13.85 -5.87 -14.32
CA LEU A 60 -14.03 -6.46 -15.65
C LEU A 60 -14.51 -7.92 -15.60
N ILE A 61 -14.52 -8.55 -14.42
CA ILE A 61 -14.95 -9.93 -14.26
C ILE A 61 -16.45 -9.95 -14.00
N ASP A 62 -17.24 -10.26 -15.03
CA ASP A 62 -18.67 -10.55 -14.88
C ASP A 62 -18.86 -11.61 -13.81
N PHE A 63 -19.72 -11.35 -12.82
CA PHE A 63 -20.07 -12.32 -11.78
C PHE A 63 -20.94 -13.41 -12.41
N PRO A 64 -20.41 -14.60 -12.73
CA PRO A 64 -21.17 -15.63 -13.38
C PRO A 64 -21.77 -16.54 -12.29
N PRO A 65 -22.71 -17.43 -12.61
CA PRO A 65 -22.49 -18.80 -12.17
C PRO A 65 -21.14 -19.22 -12.77
N VAL A 66 -20.04 -19.16 -12.01
CA VAL A 66 -18.70 -19.54 -12.50
C VAL A 66 -18.77 -21.03 -12.85
N TYR A 67 -19.06 -21.33 -14.10
CA TYR A 67 -18.80 -22.64 -14.66
C TYR A 67 -17.31 -22.94 -14.43
N PHE A 68 -16.99 -24.20 -14.15
CA PHE A 68 -15.65 -24.64 -13.74
C PHE A 68 -14.53 -24.13 -14.68
N ASP A 69 -14.84 -23.88 -15.93
CA ASP A 69 -13.96 -23.39 -17.00
C ASP A 69 -13.46 -21.93 -16.82
N ARG A 70 -14.17 -21.06 -16.09
CA ARG A 70 -13.78 -19.65 -15.87
C ARG A 70 -13.13 -19.37 -14.51
N GLN A 71 -12.72 -20.40 -13.78
CA GLN A 71 -12.05 -20.24 -12.49
C GLN A 71 -10.69 -19.53 -12.59
N THR A 72 -10.03 -19.61 -13.74
CA THR A 72 -8.72 -18.99 -13.99
C THR A 72 -8.77 -17.46 -14.06
N ASP A 73 -9.96 -16.89 -14.29
CA ASP A 73 -10.15 -15.45 -14.39
C ASP A 73 -10.08 -14.76 -13.02
N TYR A 74 -10.24 -15.55 -11.95
CA TYR A 74 -10.18 -15.07 -10.58
C TYR A 74 -8.83 -15.35 -9.91
N PRO A 75 -8.46 -14.55 -8.90
CA PRO A 75 -7.33 -14.89 -8.03
C PRO A 75 -7.51 -16.27 -7.39
N LYS A 76 -6.39 -16.96 -7.15
CA LYS A 76 -6.38 -18.32 -6.59
C LYS A 76 -7.18 -18.39 -5.29
N LYS A 77 -7.93 -19.49 -5.13
CA LYS A 77 -8.67 -19.76 -3.89
C LYS A 77 -7.73 -19.84 -2.68
N ILE A 78 -8.14 -19.22 -1.58
CA ILE A 78 -7.49 -19.26 -0.27
C ILE A 78 -8.53 -19.40 0.84
N SER A 79 -8.15 -19.99 1.98
CA SER A 79 -8.99 -19.95 3.19
C SER A 79 -8.87 -18.59 3.89
N GLU A 80 -9.92 -18.12 4.57
CA GLU A 80 -9.93 -16.80 5.23
C GLU A 80 -8.71 -16.56 6.15
N THR A 81 -8.25 -17.58 6.87
CA THR A 81 -7.11 -17.48 7.79
C THR A 81 -5.75 -17.67 7.12
N GLU A 82 -5.72 -18.08 5.86
CA GLU A 82 -4.48 -18.36 5.14
C GLU A 82 -3.73 -17.06 4.80
N PRO A 83 -2.41 -16.97 5.09
CA PRO A 83 -1.61 -15.81 4.73
C PRO A 83 -1.25 -15.82 3.24
N LEU A 84 -1.22 -14.63 2.64
CA LEU A 84 -0.73 -14.46 1.26
C LEU A 84 0.80 -14.62 1.22
N THR A 85 1.25 -15.77 0.73
CA THR A 85 2.66 -16.11 0.49
C THR A 85 3.05 -15.94 -0.99
N THR A 86 4.30 -16.27 -1.34
CA THR A 86 4.85 -16.17 -2.71
C THR A 86 4.05 -16.90 -3.79
N SER A 87 3.29 -17.94 -3.43
CA SER A 87 2.41 -18.67 -4.37
C SER A 87 1.25 -17.83 -4.92
N TYR A 88 0.89 -16.74 -4.20
CA TYR A 88 -0.18 -15.80 -4.54
C TYR A 88 0.35 -14.48 -5.13
N GLN A 89 1.65 -14.40 -5.40
CA GLN A 89 2.24 -13.20 -5.98
C GLN A 89 1.78 -13.06 -7.44
N VAL A 90 1.32 -11.86 -7.78
CA VAL A 90 0.93 -11.48 -9.14
C VAL A 90 1.89 -10.41 -9.68
N LYS A 91 1.94 -10.28 -11.01
CA LYS A 91 2.89 -9.38 -11.68
C LYS A 91 2.49 -7.92 -11.42
N SER A 92 3.27 -7.23 -10.58
CA SER A 92 3.08 -5.81 -10.29
C SER A 92 3.33 -4.93 -11.53
N PRO A 93 2.54 -3.86 -11.76
CA PRO A 93 2.83 -2.87 -12.79
C PRO A 93 4.06 -2.01 -12.46
N ASP A 94 4.45 -1.93 -11.18
CA ASP A 94 5.61 -1.19 -10.70
C ASP A 94 6.60 -2.14 -9.97
N PRO A 95 7.89 -2.18 -10.38
CA PRO A 95 8.88 -3.09 -9.79
C PRO A 95 9.21 -2.79 -8.32
N ASN A 96 8.90 -1.58 -7.82
CA ASN A 96 9.10 -1.21 -6.42
C ASN A 96 8.09 -1.87 -5.47
N PHE A 97 7.03 -2.47 -6.02
CA PHE A 97 5.99 -3.13 -5.26
C PHE A 97 5.86 -4.60 -5.65
N LYS A 98 5.50 -5.43 -4.68
CA LYS A 98 5.04 -6.81 -4.86
C LYS A 98 3.58 -6.86 -4.52
N VAL A 99 2.78 -7.43 -5.41
CA VAL A 99 1.34 -7.57 -5.21
C VAL A 99 1.02 -9.03 -4.99
N TYR A 100 0.20 -9.28 -3.98
CA TYR A 100 -0.32 -10.59 -3.66
C TYR A 100 -1.84 -10.54 -3.76
N SER A 101 -2.42 -11.54 -4.42
CA SER A 101 -3.87 -11.60 -4.63
C SER A 101 -4.37 -13.03 -4.43
N GLY A 102 -5.43 -13.17 -3.64
CA GLY A 102 -6.14 -14.43 -3.49
C GLY A 102 -7.60 -14.22 -3.13
N CYS A 103 -8.41 -15.25 -3.32
CA CYS A 103 -9.86 -15.17 -3.26
C CYS A 103 -10.44 -16.15 -2.23
N VAL A 104 -11.21 -15.64 -1.27
CA VAL A 104 -11.98 -16.46 -0.33
C VAL A 104 -13.39 -16.60 -0.88
N TRP A 105 -13.91 -17.83 -0.87
CA TRP A 105 -15.22 -18.13 -1.42
C TRP A 105 -16.20 -18.36 -0.28
N TYR A 106 -17.33 -17.69 -0.33
CA TYR A 106 -18.37 -17.81 0.67
C TYR A 106 -19.63 -18.43 0.06
N SER A 107 -20.19 -19.41 0.76
CA SER A 107 -21.51 -19.95 0.47
C SER A 107 -22.61 -18.98 0.90
N ALA A 108 -23.85 -19.24 0.48
CA ALA A 108 -25.02 -18.44 0.90
C ALA A 108 -25.23 -18.42 2.43
N ASN A 109 -24.68 -19.40 3.15
CA ASN A 109 -24.76 -19.49 4.61
C ASN A 109 -23.58 -18.80 5.31
N GLY A 110 -22.64 -18.21 4.57
CA GLY A 110 -21.46 -17.52 5.11
C GLY A 110 -20.27 -18.42 5.42
N ASN A 111 -20.32 -19.72 5.10
CA ASN A 111 -19.18 -20.64 5.28
C ASN A 111 -18.16 -20.53 4.13
N ASP A 112 -16.87 -20.72 4.44
CA ASP A 112 -15.75 -20.69 3.49
C ASP A 112 -15.18 -22.08 3.12
N ASP A 113 -15.91 -23.15 3.47
CA ASP A 113 -15.55 -24.56 3.29
C ASP A 113 -15.75 -25.10 1.87
N LEU A 114 -16.09 -24.23 0.92
CA LEU A 114 -16.32 -24.57 -0.49
C LEU A 114 -15.04 -25.11 -1.15
N THR A 115 -15.15 -26.05 -2.08
CA THR A 115 -14.01 -26.54 -2.87
C THR A 115 -14.06 -26.00 -4.31
N ASN A 116 -13.03 -26.29 -5.11
CA ASN A 116 -13.03 -25.93 -6.53
C ASN A 116 -14.17 -26.60 -7.32
N ASN A 117 -14.85 -27.60 -6.75
CA ASN A 117 -16.00 -28.26 -7.37
C ASN A 117 -17.34 -27.60 -6.98
N ASP A 118 -17.35 -26.75 -5.95
CA ASP A 118 -18.57 -26.11 -5.42
C ASP A 118 -18.80 -24.70 -6.00
N THR A 119 -18.38 -24.44 -7.25
CA THR A 119 -18.45 -23.08 -7.82
C THR A 119 -19.86 -22.56 -8.00
N ASP A 120 -20.83 -23.46 -8.20
CA ASP A 120 -22.26 -23.20 -8.26
C ASP A 120 -22.84 -22.75 -6.92
N ARG A 121 -22.19 -23.12 -5.81
CA ARG A 121 -22.60 -22.80 -4.43
C ARG A 121 -21.98 -21.50 -3.90
N VAL A 122 -21.07 -20.88 -4.66
CA VAL A 122 -20.45 -19.60 -4.32
C VAL A 122 -21.49 -18.47 -4.43
N ALA A 123 -21.73 -17.78 -3.31
CA ALA A 123 -22.62 -16.63 -3.23
C ALA A 123 -21.86 -15.30 -3.16
N LEU A 124 -20.65 -15.31 -2.59
CA LEU A 124 -19.81 -14.13 -2.39
C LEU A 124 -18.34 -14.52 -2.57
N ARG A 125 -17.55 -13.63 -3.17
CA ARG A 125 -16.10 -13.76 -3.27
C ARG A 125 -15.44 -12.57 -2.56
N LYS A 126 -14.53 -12.84 -1.64
CA LYS A 126 -13.69 -11.82 -1.00
C LYS A 126 -12.28 -11.94 -1.56
N ILE A 127 -11.92 -11.00 -2.41
CA ILE A 127 -10.58 -10.91 -2.96
C ILE A 127 -9.72 -10.10 -2.00
N ARG A 128 -8.64 -10.69 -1.52
CA ARG A 128 -7.64 -10.03 -0.68
C ARG A 128 -6.48 -9.61 -1.56
N ILE A 129 -6.28 -8.30 -1.66
CA ILE A 129 -5.13 -7.69 -2.32
C ILE A 129 -4.21 -7.13 -1.25
N GLU A 130 -2.94 -7.52 -1.31
CA GLU A 130 -1.89 -6.93 -0.50
C GLU A 130 -0.80 -6.35 -1.39
N VAL A 131 -0.53 -5.06 -1.21
CA VAL A 131 0.60 -4.37 -1.84
C VAL A 131 1.71 -4.22 -0.81
N ARG A 132 2.86 -4.83 -1.11
CA ARG A 132 4.03 -4.84 -0.23
C ARG A 132 5.18 -4.13 -0.92
N ARG A 133 6.01 -3.44 -0.15
CA ARG A 133 7.26 -2.85 -0.63
C ARG A 133 8.21 -3.96 -1.09
N ALA A 134 8.80 -3.85 -2.28
CA ALA A 134 9.65 -4.90 -2.82
C ALA A 134 10.94 -5.15 -2.02
N LYS A 135 11.48 -4.09 -1.40
CA LYS A 135 12.76 -4.10 -0.67
C LYS A 135 12.75 -4.97 0.60
N ASP A 136 11.71 -4.85 1.42
CA ASP A 136 11.63 -5.46 2.75
C ASP A 136 10.34 -6.27 2.97
N ASN A 137 9.48 -6.37 1.95
CA ASN A 137 8.15 -6.97 2.01
C ASN A 137 7.23 -6.34 3.07
N TYR A 138 7.49 -5.10 3.49
CA TYR A 138 6.60 -4.38 4.39
C TYR A 138 5.23 -4.16 3.73
N VAL A 139 4.15 -4.43 4.46
CA VAL A 139 2.80 -4.26 3.93
C VAL A 139 2.44 -2.78 3.97
N LEU A 140 2.20 -2.21 2.79
CA LEU A 140 1.78 -0.82 2.65
C LEU A 140 0.26 -0.72 2.64
N ILE A 141 -0.41 -1.61 1.90
CA ILE A 141 -1.87 -1.65 1.77
C ILE A 141 -2.38 -3.08 1.87
N LYS A 142 -3.48 -3.23 2.61
CA LYS A 142 -4.34 -4.41 2.60
C LYS A 142 -5.74 -3.97 2.22
N GLN A 143 -6.25 -4.47 1.11
CA GLN A 143 -7.57 -4.12 0.60
C GLN A 143 -8.37 -5.39 0.31
N PRO A 144 -9.46 -5.65 1.06
CA PRO A 144 -10.45 -6.62 0.64
C PRO A 144 -11.37 -5.98 -0.40
N ILE A 145 -11.76 -6.77 -1.41
CA ILE A 145 -12.77 -6.42 -2.41
C ILE A 145 -13.81 -7.53 -2.38
N PHE A 146 -15.08 -7.16 -2.28
CA PHE A 146 -16.17 -8.11 -2.25
C PHE A 146 -16.86 -8.12 -3.60
N ILE A 147 -16.97 -9.29 -4.20
CA ILE A 147 -17.71 -9.48 -5.45
C ILE A 147 -18.91 -10.35 -5.15
N THR A 148 -20.11 -9.85 -5.46
CA THR A 148 -21.39 -10.52 -5.26
C THR A 148 -22.17 -10.60 -6.57
N ARG A 149 -23.29 -11.35 -6.57
CA ARG A 149 -24.24 -11.36 -7.70
C ARG A 149 -24.79 -9.98 -8.07
N ASN A 150 -24.75 -9.03 -7.15
CA ASN A 150 -25.29 -7.67 -7.34
C ASN A 150 -24.21 -6.65 -7.70
N GLY A 151 -22.95 -7.07 -7.88
CA GLY A 151 -21.82 -6.20 -8.20
C GLY A 151 -20.69 -6.25 -7.16
N ILE A 152 -19.73 -5.34 -7.33
CA ILE A 152 -18.54 -5.19 -6.48
C ILE A 152 -18.81 -4.17 -5.36
N TYR A 153 -18.36 -4.50 -4.15
CA TYR A 153 -18.47 -3.70 -2.92
C TYR A 153 -17.15 -3.63 -2.14
#